data_AF-C3ZZU5-F1
#
_entry.id   AF-C3ZZU5-F1
#
_cell.length_a   1.000
_cell.length_b   1.000
_cell.length_c   1.000
_cell.angle_alpha   90.00
_cell.angle_beta   90.00
_cell.angle_gamma   90.00
#
_symmetry.space_group_name_H-M   'P 1'
#
loop_
_entity.id
_entity.type
_entity.pdbx_description
1 polymer ?
#
loop_
_entity_poly.entity_id
_entity_poly.type
_entity_poly.pdbx_seq_one_letter_code
_entity_poly.pdbx_strand_id
1 'polypeptide(L)'
;MTPCSAFADAVCFPSVVKHMSDLWRGNIKNTTHINPDQYMMAGITLPLRSLTTSNDTFVVAQDSYSLSARKPGVLWMDYNFAVKHSCINYIQMTLKSPEMKLGLSGARIEEAQDDVYHGASLGASMVAEENEHIRLELKSNNRYCFPNHFAGHQTRLKAVADDSLSGPLSVLWLSNEMGAVTMTARTRLTTYHSKWVSLFEHFKTTDPFIINLNNNRRFTFGEAGIVKFTYNQAIYSIGEQCQKDGFSVVPRYLVNDTEVLLSRRYKTGITRRDTTISISGVWPVEANGAMVFQINSPQNCQTRFYGDRSAVGVLNMLWLPAEHSAAFAATLSKTRSLYGAQARVLEFKETQNSRKDVFRMMSNGFIKFMKPGRININYHQKMIHSCDYAQLTAYYVGSVGQTPAPIVQQVLGRTDASWDGVSMSGSYAVEADSQVYLEMSCKRGRINKVAEQEWSTLYILWVKP
;
A
#
# COMPACT_ATOMS: atom_id res chain seq x y z
N MET A 1 36.54 -2.44 -17.92
CA MET A 1 35.95 -3.50 -17.09
C MET A 1 34.46 -3.25 -17.03
N THR A 2 33.66 -4.23 -17.44
CA THR A 2 32.21 -4.08 -17.70
C THR A 2 31.41 -4.73 -16.56
N PRO A 3 30.39 -4.04 -16.00
CA PRO A 3 29.49 -4.64 -15.02
C PRO A 3 28.61 -5.72 -15.65
N CYS A 4 28.26 -6.75 -14.87
CA CYS A 4 27.43 -7.86 -15.35
C CYS A 4 26.03 -7.38 -15.75
N SER A 5 25.51 -7.88 -16.86
CA SER A 5 24.13 -7.68 -17.31
C SER A 5 23.49 -9.03 -17.60
N ALA A 6 22.17 -9.07 -17.76
CA ALA A 6 21.39 -10.28 -18.06
C ALA A 6 21.81 -11.02 -19.35
N PHE A 7 22.73 -10.46 -20.15
CA PHE A 7 23.19 -11.00 -21.43
C PHE A 7 24.71 -11.25 -21.51
N ALA A 8 25.46 -11.02 -20.43
CA ALA A 8 26.93 -11.11 -20.44
C ALA A 8 27.42 -12.27 -19.56
N ASP A 9 27.55 -13.46 -20.16
CA ASP A 9 27.63 -14.73 -19.43
C ASP A 9 29.05 -15.32 -19.27
N ALA A 10 30.13 -14.53 -19.23
CA ALA A 10 31.46 -15.15 -19.04
C ALA A 10 32.59 -14.37 -18.33
N VAL A 11 32.74 -13.04 -18.42
CA VAL A 11 33.81 -12.33 -17.68
C VAL A 11 33.38 -10.90 -17.36
N CYS A 12 32.70 -10.70 -16.24
CA CYS A 12 32.38 -9.39 -15.69
C CYS A 12 32.94 -9.28 -14.26
N PHE A 13 33.37 -8.07 -13.88
CA PHE A 13 33.86 -7.82 -12.53
C PHE A 13 32.69 -7.42 -11.63
N PRO A 14 32.56 -7.96 -10.40
CA PRO A 14 31.54 -7.53 -9.46
C PRO A 14 31.71 -6.03 -9.18
N SER A 15 30.59 -5.30 -9.20
CA SER A 15 30.57 -3.87 -8.90
C SER A 15 31.10 -3.63 -7.48
N VAL A 16 32.13 -2.79 -7.34
CA VAL A 16 32.74 -2.41 -6.04
C VAL A 16 31.83 -1.50 -5.21
N VAL A 17 30.69 -1.08 -5.75
CA VAL A 17 29.68 -0.28 -5.03
C VAL A 17 28.55 -1.20 -4.54
N LYS A 18 28.66 -1.64 -3.28
CA LYS A 18 27.74 -2.52 -2.52
C LYS A 18 26.40 -1.85 -2.13
N HIS A 19 25.72 -1.14 -3.04
CA HIS A 19 24.38 -0.63 -2.75
C HIS A 19 23.35 -1.70 -3.08
N MET A 20 22.89 -2.40 -2.05
CA MET A 20 21.89 -3.47 -2.18
C MET A 20 20.49 -2.89 -2.33
N SER A 21 20.22 -1.72 -1.73
CA SER A 21 18.97 -1.00 -1.92
C SER A 21 19.12 0.51 -1.89
N ASP A 22 18.20 1.19 -2.55
CA ASP A 22 18.13 2.65 -2.59
C ASP A 22 16.69 3.14 -2.48
N LEU A 23 16.50 4.41 -2.14
CA LEU A 23 15.21 4.98 -1.84
C LEU A 23 15.02 6.33 -2.51
N TRP A 24 13.92 6.45 -3.23
CA TRP A 24 13.39 7.72 -3.69
C TRP A 24 12.06 8.03 -2.98
N ARG A 25 11.82 9.30 -2.65
CA ARG A 25 10.55 9.79 -2.10
C ARG A 25 10.16 11.09 -2.76
N GLY A 26 8.87 11.24 -3.03
CA GLY A 26 8.30 12.45 -3.57
C GLY A 26 6.79 12.52 -3.38
N ASN A 27 6.15 13.50 -3.97
CA ASN A 27 4.72 13.76 -3.83
C ASN A 27 4.15 14.38 -5.09
N ILE A 28 2.83 14.60 -5.09
CA ILE A 28 2.17 15.30 -6.18
C ILE A 28 2.41 16.81 -6.04
N LYS A 29 2.85 17.44 -7.12
CA LYS A 29 3.01 18.90 -7.20
C LYS A 29 1.65 19.56 -7.46
N ASN A 30 1.35 20.64 -6.73
CA ASN A 30 0.24 21.55 -7.04
C ASN A 30 -1.13 20.87 -7.24
N THR A 31 -1.74 20.41 -6.15
CA THR A 31 -2.98 19.63 -6.14
C THR A 31 -4.26 20.44 -6.43
N THR A 32 -4.15 21.77 -6.54
CA THR A 32 -5.29 22.71 -6.67
C THR A 32 -5.76 22.96 -8.11
N HIS A 33 -5.12 22.36 -9.13
CA HIS A 33 -5.38 22.72 -10.54
C HIS A 33 -5.67 21.53 -11.47
N ILE A 34 -6.37 20.50 -11.00
CA ILE A 34 -7.04 19.60 -11.94
C ILE A 34 -8.27 20.36 -12.45
N ASN A 35 -8.14 20.94 -13.65
CA ASN A 35 -9.14 21.84 -14.22
C ASN A 35 -10.45 21.07 -14.47
N PRO A 36 -11.62 21.62 -14.08
CA PRO A 36 -12.92 21.09 -14.45
C PRO A 36 -13.12 20.67 -15.91
N ASP A 37 -12.41 21.31 -16.83
CA ASP A 37 -12.53 21.01 -18.27
C ASP A 37 -11.67 19.81 -18.72
N GLN A 38 -10.83 19.24 -17.83
CA GLN A 38 -9.99 18.10 -18.19
C GLN A 38 -10.81 16.81 -18.33
N TYR A 39 -10.62 16.12 -19.44
CA TYR A 39 -11.30 14.88 -19.77
C TYR A 39 -10.82 13.70 -18.90
N MET A 40 -11.39 13.60 -17.68
CA MET A 40 -11.04 12.62 -16.66
C MET A 40 -11.16 11.15 -17.12
N MET A 41 -11.92 10.85 -18.18
CA MET A 41 -12.01 9.50 -18.74
C MET A 41 -10.75 9.04 -19.49
N ALA A 42 -9.98 9.96 -20.07
CA ALA A 42 -8.70 9.60 -20.70
C ALA A 42 -7.62 9.31 -19.66
N GLY A 43 -7.79 9.80 -18.42
CA GLY A 43 -6.78 9.76 -17.39
C GLY A 43 -5.87 10.98 -17.43
N ILE A 44 -5.54 11.51 -16.25
CA ILE A 44 -4.68 12.67 -16.06
C ILE A 44 -3.41 12.21 -15.37
N THR A 45 -2.26 12.42 -16.01
CA THR A 45 -0.97 12.16 -15.37
C THR A 45 -0.69 13.28 -14.35
N LEU A 46 -0.40 12.88 -13.12
CA LEU A 46 -0.20 13.82 -12.02
C LEU A 46 1.27 14.24 -11.96
N PRO A 47 1.54 15.55 -11.81
CA PRO A 47 2.91 16.02 -11.70
C PRO A 47 3.52 15.57 -10.37
N LEU A 48 4.78 15.15 -10.40
CA LEU A 48 5.55 14.69 -9.27
C LEU A 48 6.64 15.69 -8.89
N ARG A 49 6.90 15.81 -7.59
CA ARG A 49 7.99 16.58 -7.01
C ARG A 49 8.79 15.69 -6.07
N SER A 50 10.11 15.73 -6.18
CA SER A 50 11.00 15.01 -5.27
C SER A 50 11.02 15.65 -3.89
N LEU A 51 10.96 14.83 -2.84
CA LEU A 51 11.13 15.25 -1.44
C LEU A 51 12.54 14.96 -0.93
N THR A 52 13.14 13.88 -1.41
CA THR A 52 14.52 13.52 -1.11
C THR A 52 15.29 13.45 -2.42
N THR A 53 16.20 14.38 -2.64
CA THR A 53 17.16 14.36 -3.76
C THR A 53 18.53 14.05 -3.20
N SER A 54 18.83 12.78 -3.00
CA SER A 54 20.23 12.35 -3.02
C SER A 54 20.68 12.40 -4.49
N ASN A 55 21.86 12.94 -4.78
CA ASN A 55 22.38 12.96 -6.16
C ASN A 55 22.65 11.54 -6.70
N ASP A 56 22.78 10.57 -5.80
CA ASP A 56 23.11 9.18 -6.07
C ASP A 56 21.88 8.25 -6.12
N THR A 57 20.65 8.79 -6.15
CA THR A 57 19.48 7.91 -6.24
C THR A 57 19.38 7.21 -7.58
N PHE A 58 19.03 5.92 -7.57
CA PHE A 58 18.81 5.11 -8.77
C PHE A 58 17.42 5.28 -9.36
N VAL A 59 16.58 6.11 -8.75
CA VAL A 59 15.30 6.56 -9.30
C VAL A 59 15.25 8.08 -9.24
N VAL A 60 14.80 8.72 -10.32
CA VAL A 60 14.71 10.18 -10.40
C VAL A 60 13.40 10.65 -11.01
N ALA A 61 12.92 11.81 -10.55
CA ALA A 61 11.79 12.47 -11.17
C ALA A 61 12.23 13.11 -12.49
N GLN A 62 11.56 12.72 -13.58
CA GLN A 62 11.77 13.24 -14.93
C GLN A 62 10.57 14.09 -15.35
N ASP A 63 10.88 15.25 -15.93
CA ASP A 63 9.95 16.22 -16.50
C ASP A 63 8.83 16.68 -15.55
N SER A 64 8.98 16.45 -14.24
CA SER A 64 7.95 16.64 -13.22
C SER A 64 6.68 15.79 -13.40
N TYR A 65 6.63 14.75 -14.23
CA TYR A 65 5.42 13.91 -14.42
C TYR A 65 5.66 12.40 -14.37
N SER A 66 6.93 11.99 -14.35
CA SER A 66 7.29 10.59 -14.30
C SER A 66 8.49 10.36 -13.40
N LEU A 67 8.65 9.14 -12.93
CA LEU A 67 9.89 8.65 -12.34
C LEU A 67 10.59 7.79 -13.37
N SER A 68 11.91 7.87 -13.44
CA SER A 68 12.73 7.05 -14.32
C SER A 68 13.76 6.29 -13.49
N ALA A 69 13.92 5.00 -13.77
CA ALA A 69 14.96 4.18 -13.17
C ALA A 69 16.30 4.45 -13.89
N ARG A 70 17.32 4.90 -13.15
CA ARG A 70 18.68 5.10 -13.66
C ARG A 70 19.50 3.82 -13.73
N LYS A 71 19.08 2.78 -13.01
CA LYS A 71 19.74 1.47 -13.01
C LYS A 71 18.70 0.36 -13.05
N PRO A 72 18.99 -0.75 -13.75
CA PRO A 72 18.13 -1.91 -13.73
C PRO A 72 18.04 -2.48 -12.31
N GLY A 73 16.87 -2.99 -11.95
CA GLY A 73 16.62 -3.54 -10.62
C GLY A 73 15.14 -3.84 -10.37
N VAL A 74 14.84 -4.25 -9.14
CA VAL A 74 13.45 -4.45 -8.70
C VAL A 74 12.98 -3.20 -7.96
N LEU A 75 11.83 -2.67 -8.36
CA LEU A 75 11.19 -1.53 -7.72
C LEU A 75 10.01 -2.00 -6.89
N TRP A 76 9.96 -1.58 -5.64
CA TRP A 76 8.76 -1.59 -4.82
C TRP A 76 8.27 -0.16 -4.60
N MET A 77 7.00 0.10 -4.92
CA MET A 77 6.42 1.43 -4.90
C MET A 77 5.19 1.45 -4.01
N ASP A 78 5.08 2.47 -3.15
CA ASP A 78 3.87 2.74 -2.37
C ASP A 78 3.46 4.19 -2.52
N TYR A 79 2.16 4.42 -2.55
CA TYR A 79 1.60 5.76 -2.59
C TYR A 79 0.36 5.85 -1.71
N ASN A 80 0.32 6.82 -0.79
CA ASN A 80 -0.85 7.11 0.02
C ASN A 80 -1.43 8.43 -0.47
N PHE A 81 -2.70 8.44 -0.79
CA PHE A 81 -3.36 9.66 -1.25
C PHE A 81 -4.71 9.79 -0.58
N ALA A 82 -5.11 11.03 -0.37
CA ALA A 82 -6.46 11.35 0.01
C ALA A 82 -7.08 12.33 -0.96
N VAL A 83 -8.39 12.26 -1.12
CA VAL A 83 -9.08 13.04 -2.13
C VAL A 83 -10.50 13.38 -1.69
N LYS A 84 -10.94 14.57 -2.08
CA LYS A 84 -12.32 15.03 -2.07
C LYS A 84 -12.79 15.17 -3.51
N HIS A 85 -13.81 14.42 -3.89
CA HIS A 85 -14.41 14.53 -5.21
C HIS A 85 -15.91 14.30 -5.14
N SER A 86 -16.59 14.71 -6.19
CA SER A 86 -18.01 14.40 -6.39
C SER A 86 -18.25 13.77 -7.77
N CYS A 87 -17.22 13.18 -8.40
CA CYS A 87 -17.42 12.37 -9.60
C CYS A 87 -18.41 11.24 -9.30
N ILE A 88 -19.40 11.05 -10.18
CA ILE A 88 -20.37 9.95 -10.06
C ILE A 88 -19.63 8.61 -10.01
N ASN A 89 -20.08 7.71 -9.13
CA ASN A 89 -19.48 6.40 -8.83
C ASN A 89 -18.15 6.49 -8.08
N TYR A 90 -17.04 6.73 -8.80
CA TYR A 90 -15.71 6.72 -8.22
C TYR A 90 -14.69 7.52 -9.07
N ILE A 91 -13.59 7.89 -8.42
CA ILE A 91 -12.32 8.20 -9.11
C ILE A 91 -11.30 7.10 -8.81
N GLN A 92 -10.37 6.88 -9.73
CA GLN A 92 -9.34 5.85 -9.63
C GLN A 92 -7.96 6.47 -9.75
N MET A 93 -7.13 6.28 -8.72
CA MET A 93 -5.69 6.52 -8.80
C MET A 93 -5.01 5.25 -9.27
N THR A 94 -4.07 5.37 -10.22
CA THR A 94 -3.38 4.24 -10.82
C THR A 94 -1.89 4.53 -10.92
N LEU A 95 -1.07 3.57 -10.49
CA LEU A 95 0.36 3.53 -10.78
C LEU A 95 0.56 2.80 -12.11
N LYS A 96 1.23 3.45 -13.07
CA LYS A 96 1.42 2.93 -14.43
C LYS A 96 2.89 2.81 -14.81
N SER A 97 3.17 1.80 -15.62
CA SER A 97 4.37 1.67 -16.46
C SER A 97 3.95 1.51 -17.92
N PRO A 98 4.72 2.03 -18.90
CA PRO A 98 4.49 1.81 -20.33
C PRO A 98 4.31 0.34 -20.71
N GLU A 99 5.12 -0.56 -20.15
CA GLU A 99 5.01 -2.00 -20.41
C GLU A 99 3.69 -2.61 -19.92
N MET A 100 3.15 -2.07 -18.83
CA MET A 100 1.97 -2.61 -18.16
C MET A 100 0.75 -1.78 -18.53
N LYS A 101 0.21 -2.02 -19.73
CA LYS A 101 -0.96 -1.31 -20.32
C LYS A 101 -2.14 -1.13 -19.34
N LEU A 102 -2.37 -2.12 -18.47
CA LEU A 102 -3.48 -2.12 -17.51
C LEU A 102 -3.18 -1.38 -16.20
N GLY A 103 -1.92 -0.97 -15.97
CA GLY A 103 -1.42 -0.46 -14.71
C GLY A 103 -0.83 -1.54 -13.79
N LEU A 104 0.01 -1.11 -12.87
CA LEU A 104 0.71 -1.93 -11.86
C LEU A 104 -0.15 -2.13 -10.61
N SER A 105 -0.88 -1.10 -10.21
CA SER A 105 -1.78 -1.10 -9.05
C SER A 105 -2.69 0.13 -9.11
N GLY A 106 -3.89 0.03 -8.54
CA GLY A 106 -4.84 1.12 -8.52
C GLY A 106 -5.88 0.96 -7.43
N ALA A 107 -6.49 2.09 -7.03
CA ALA A 107 -7.54 2.15 -6.03
C ALA A 107 -8.63 3.13 -6.47
N ARG A 108 -9.88 2.70 -6.31
CA ARG A 108 -11.08 3.51 -6.50
C ARG A 108 -11.53 4.10 -5.17
N ILE A 109 -11.83 5.39 -5.19
CA ILE A 109 -12.44 6.11 -4.08
C ILE A 109 -13.83 6.51 -4.52
N GLU A 110 -14.83 6.18 -3.69
CA GLU A 110 -16.22 6.40 -4.01
C GLU A 110 -16.63 7.86 -3.83
N GLU A 111 -17.65 8.28 -4.56
CA GLU A 111 -18.26 9.59 -4.37
C GLU A 111 -18.76 9.80 -2.93
N ALA A 112 -18.23 10.81 -2.26
CA ALA A 112 -18.68 11.23 -0.94
C ALA A 112 -19.60 12.45 -1.03
N GLN A 113 -20.78 12.37 -0.42
CA GLN A 113 -21.76 13.47 -0.46
C GLN A 113 -21.36 14.68 0.43
N ASP A 114 -20.32 14.55 1.28
CA ASP A 114 -20.14 15.41 2.45
C ASP A 114 -18.83 16.23 2.53
N ASP A 115 -18.21 16.59 1.41
CA ASP A 115 -16.92 17.34 1.42
C ASP A 115 -15.83 16.70 2.32
N VAL A 116 -15.85 15.39 2.49
CA VAL A 116 -14.93 14.63 3.35
C VAL A 116 -13.78 14.07 2.53
N TYR A 117 -12.57 14.07 3.10
CA TYR A 117 -11.43 13.37 2.49
C TYR A 117 -11.57 11.87 2.64
N HIS A 118 -11.40 11.13 1.55
CA HIS A 118 -11.24 9.68 1.60
C HIS A 118 -9.81 9.32 1.19
N GLY A 119 -9.17 8.48 2.00
CA GLY A 119 -7.81 8.02 1.77
C GLY A 119 -7.77 6.61 1.19
N ALA A 120 -6.79 6.35 0.31
CA ALA A 120 -6.44 5.02 -0.14
C ALA A 120 -4.92 4.90 -0.32
N SER A 121 -4.43 3.66 -0.31
CA SER A 121 -3.02 3.35 -0.51
C SER A 121 -2.86 2.42 -1.68
N LEU A 122 -1.85 2.70 -2.51
CA LEU A 122 -1.38 1.84 -3.58
C LEU A 122 -0.09 1.18 -3.14
N GLY A 123 0.13 -0.03 -3.65
CA GLY A 123 1.43 -0.68 -3.57
C GLY A 123 1.62 -1.63 -4.74
N ALA A 124 2.80 -1.61 -5.32
CA ALA A 124 3.14 -2.38 -6.51
C ALA A 124 4.61 -2.75 -6.55
N SER A 125 4.92 -3.79 -7.33
CA SER A 125 6.28 -4.19 -7.64
C SER A 125 6.47 -4.37 -9.14
N MET A 126 7.69 -4.12 -9.63
CA MET A 126 8.08 -4.40 -11.01
C MET A 126 9.58 -4.59 -11.13
N VAL A 127 10.01 -5.27 -12.19
CA VAL A 127 11.38 -5.16 -12.69
C VAL A 127 11.43 -3.90 -13.53
N ALA A 128 12.42 -3.05 -13.29
CA ALA A 128 12.67 -1.87 -14.09
C ALA A 128 13.99 -2.06 -14.83
N GLU A 129 13.96 -1.78 -16.12
CA GLU A 129 15.15 -1.56 -16.93
C GLU A 129 15.61 -0.11 -16.81
N GLU A 130 16.80 0.19 -17.33
CA GLU A 130 17.28 1.56 -17.40
C GLU A 130 16.34 2.43 -18.26
N ASN A 131 16.03 3.61 -17.75
CA ASN A 131 15.07 4.59 -18.28
C ASN A 131 13.60 4.15 -18.26
N GLU A 132 13.23 3.03 -17.63
CA GLU A 132 11.83 2.65 -17.51
C GLU A 132 11.05 3.70 -16.68
N HIS A 133 9.89 4.13 -17.20
CA HIS A 133 9.15 5.26 -16.64
C HIS A 133 7.93 4.83 -15.82
N ILE A 134 7.77 5.39 -14.63
CA ILE A 134 6.60 5.20 -13.78
C ILE A 134 5.81 6.49 -13.65
N ARG A 135 4.49 6.42 -13.70
CA ARG A 135 3.61 7.60 -13.60
C ARG A 135 2.41 7.33 -12.68
N LEU A 136 1.91 8.38 -12.06
CA LEU A 136 0.62 8.37 -11.37
C LEU A 136 -0.45 8.93 -12.32
N GLU A 137 -1.54 8.19 -12.48
CA GLU A 137 -2.69 8.60 -13.30
C GLU A 137 -3.96 8.63 -12.46
N LEU A 138 -4.70 9.74 -12.57
CA LEU A 138 -6.05 9.87 -12.01
C LEU A 138 -7.10 9.75 -13.13
N LYS A 139 -8.07 8.86 -12.97
CA LYS A 139 -9.11 8.60 -13.96
C LYS A 139 -10.50 8.51 -13.33
N SER A 140 -11.53 8.92 -14.05
CA SER A 140 -12.93 8.63 -13.73
C SER A 140 -13.54 7.70 -14.78
N ASN A 141 -14.55 6.92 -14.40
CA ASN A 141 -15.30 6.10 -15.35
C ASN A 141 -16.35 6.91 -16.14
N ASN A 142 -16.56 8.18 -15.78
CA ASN A 142 -17.55 9.06 -16.42
C ASN A 142 -16.87 10.25 -17.10
N ARG A 143 -17.35 10.61 -18.31
CA ARG A 143 -16.80 11.71 -19.15
C ARG A 143 -16.84 13.02 -18.40
N TYR A 144 -17.88 13.17 -17.60
CA TYR A 144 -18.17 14.38 -16.87
C TYR A 144 -18.22 14.02 -15.38
N CYS A 145 -17.17 14.37 -14.66
CA CYS A 145 -17.37 14.80 -13.28
C CYS A 145 -18.12 16.15 -13.23
N PHE A 146 -18.61 16.68 -14.37
CA PHE A 146 -19.15 18.03 -14.59
C PHE A 146 -20.34 18.03 -15.59
N PRO A 147 -21.53 17.49 -15.28
CA PRO A 147 -22.67 17.62 -16.21
C PRO A 147 -23.25 19.04 -16.14
N ASN A 148 -23.18 19.78 -17.26
CA ASN A 148 -23.73 21.14 -17.41
C ASN A 148 -25.26 21.25 -17.35
N HIS A 149 -26.00 20.15 -17.14
CA HIS A 149 -27.46 20.16 -17.27
C HIS A 149 -28.25 20.32 -15.96
N PHE A 150 -27.60 20.30 -14.79
CA PHE A 150 -28.24 20.59 -13.51
C PHE A 150 -27.59 21.83 -12.89
N ALA A 151 -28.21 22.99 -13.09
CA ALA A 151 -27.73 24.33 -12.70
C ALA A 151 -27.58 24.58 -11.18
N GLY A 152 -27.41 23.55 -10.36
CA GLY A 152 -27.24 23.67 -8.90
C GLY A 152 -26.23 22.71 -8.27
N HIS A 153 -25.74 21.69 -8.99
CA HIS A 153 -24.79 20.72 -8.44
C HIS A 153 -23.66 20.49 -9.45
N GLN A 154 -22.78 21.48 -9.59
CA GLN A 154 -21.50 21.25 -10.29
C GLN A 154 -20.70 20.25 -9.45
N THR A 155 -20.66 19.02 -9.91
CA THR A 155 -19.73 18.05 -9.38
C THR A 155 -18.31 18.53 -9.73
N ARG A 156 -17.39 18.54 -8.76
CA ARG A 156 -16.02 19.07 -8.89
C ARG A 156 -15.05 18.11 -8.21
N LEU A 157 -13.86 17.92 -8.78
CA LEU A 157 -12.74 17.41 -7.99
C LEU A 157 -12.34 18.56 -7.06
N LYS A 158 -12.61 18.40 -5.77
CA LYS A 158 -12.50 19.51 -4.82
C LYS A 158 -11.07 19.69 -4.33
N ALA A 159 -10.38 18.58 -4.04
CA ALA A 159 -8.98 18.59 -3.66
C ALA A 159 -8.38 17.17 -3.70
N VAL A 160 -7.20 17.02 -4.26
CA VAL A 160 -6.28 15.94 -3.86
C VAL A 160 -5.48 16.49 -2.67
N ALA A 161 -5.40 15.74 -1.58
CA ALA A 161 -4.68 16.16 -0.39
C ALA A 161 -3.20 16.45 -0.73
N ASP A 162 -2.69 17.59 -0.25
CA ASP A 162 -1.29 17.97 -0.36
C ASP A 162 -0.42 17.17 0.64
N ASP A 163 0.86 17.53 0.72
CA ASP A 163 1.87 16.87 1.56
C ASP A 163 1.51 16.78 3.05
N SER A 164 0.62 17.66 3.53
CA SER A 164 0.20 17.67 4.94
C SER A 164 -0.84 16.62 5.27
N LEU A 165 -1.49 16.03 4.25
CA LEU A 165 -2.58 15.07 4.39
C LEU A 165 -2.36 13.76 3.60
N SER A 166 -1.58 13.80 2.51
CA SER A 166 -1.16 12.63 1.74
C SER A 166 0.26 12.22 2.10
N GLY A 167 0.47 10.92 2.33
CA GLY A 167 1.82 10.37 2.44
C GLY A 167 2.56 10.40 1.10
N PRO A 168 3.90 10.47 1.09
CA PRO A 168 4.65 10.55 -0.15
C PRO A 168 4.54 9.27 -0.98
N LEU A 169 4.72 9.41 -2.30
CA LEU A 169 5.11 8.32 -3.19
C LEU A 169 6.53 7.91 -2.82
N SER A 170 6.71 6.68 -2.39
CA SER A 170 8.02 6.12 -2.05
C SER A 170 8.36 4.99 -3.00
N VAL A 171 9.60 4.97 -3.49
CA VAL A 171 10.14 3.92 -4.36
C VAL A 171 11.39 3.34 -3.72
N LEU A 172 11.30 2.08 -3.32
CA LEU A 172 12.42 1.27 -2.87
C LEU A 172 12.99 0.53 -4.09
N TRP A 173 14.21 0.89 -4.50
CA TRP A 173 14.96 0.18 -5.54
C TRP A 173 15.83 -0.89 -4.88
N LEU A 174 15.88 -2.06 -5.50
CA LEU A 174 16.67 -3.21 -5.08
C LEU A 174 17.57 -3.65 -6.22
N SER A 175 18.84 -3.89 -5.90
CA SER A 175 19.81 -4.42 -6.86
C SER A 175 19.42 -5.83 -7.30
N ASN A 176 19.72 -6.19 -8.54
CA ASN A 176 19.59 -7.56 -9.04
C ASN A 176 20.45 -8.54 -8.21
N GLU A 177 21.56 -8.07 -7.64
CA GLU A 177 22.43 -8.86 -6.76
C GLU A 177 21.73 -9.29 -5.46
N MET A 178 20.59 -8.67 -5.11
CA MET A 178 19.79 -9.07 -3.95
C MET A 178 19.04 -10.39 -4.16
N GLY A 179 18.93 -10.89 -5.39
CA GLY A 179 18.11 -12.08 -5.69
C GLY A 179 16.62 -11.84 -5.42
N ALA A 180 16.16 -10.59 -5.51
CA ALA A 180 14.77 -10.23 -5.27
C ALA A 180 13.87 -10.80 -6.36
N VAL A 181 12.77 -11.45 -5.96
CA VAL A 181 11.79 -12.02 -6.90
C VAL A 181 10.49 -11.24 -6.78
N THR A 182 9.99 -10.74 -7.90
CA THR A 182 8.71 -10.02 -7.94
C THR A 182 7.70 -10.79 -8.75
N MET A 183 6.44 -10.71 -8.32
CA MET A 183 5.32 -11.24 -9.06
C MET A 183 4.12 -10.29 -9.02
N THR A 184 3.28 -10.43 -10.04
CA THR A 184 1.99 -9.77 -10.14
C THR A 184 0.96 -10.81 -10.60
N ALA A 185 -0.20 -10.81 -9.95
CA ALA A 185 -1.34 -11.63 -10.35
C ALA A 185 -2.62 -10.77 -10.35
N ARG A 186 -3.51 -11.00 -11.30
CA ARG A 186 -4.79 -10.28 -11.39
C ARG A 186 -5.92 -11.16 -10.89
N THR A 187 -6.88 -10.57 -10.21
CA THR A 187 -8.03 -11.33 -9.71
C THR A 187 -9.01 -11.62 -10.82
N ARG A 188 -9.52 -12.85 -10.86
CA ARG A 188 -10.55 -13.24 -11.81
C ARG A 188 -11.90 -12.62 -11.46
N LEU A 189 -12.65 -12.20 -12.48
CA LEU A 189 -14.04 -11.75 -12.32
C LEU A 189 -14.89 -12.89 -11.73
N THR A 190 -15.51 -12.65 -10.58
CA THR A 190 -16.28 -13.66 -9.84
C THR A 190 -17.44 -13.00 -9.07
N THR A 191 -18.51 -13.76 -8.81
CA THR A 191 -19.64 -13.32 -7.97
C THR A 191 -19.74 -14.27 -6.79
N TYR A 192 -19.87 -13.73 -5.57
CA TYR A 192 -19.93 -14.53 -4.35
C TYR A 192 -21.03 -14.05 -3.40
N HIS A 193 -21.50 -14.97 -2.57
CA HIS A 193 -22.57 -14.77 -1.59
C HIS A 193 -22.13 -15.01 -0.13
N SER A 194 -20.83 -15.26 0.16
CA SER A 194 -20.37 -15.61 1.52
C SER A 194 -18.85 -15.46 1.76
N LYS A 195 -18.15 -16.49 2.22
CA LYS A 195 -16.70 -16.51 2.43
C LYS A 195 -16.06 -17.23 1.25
N TRP A 196 -15.02 -16.66 0.65
CA TRP A 196 -14.32 -17.29 -0.47
C TRP A 196 -12.83 -16.96 -0.50
N VAL A 197 -12.08 -17.76 -1.27
CA VAL A 197 -10.66 -17.53 -1.56
C VAL A 197 -10.55 -16.90 -2.93
N SER A 198 -9.77 -15.83 -3.05
CA SER A 198 -9.56 -15.13 -4.32
C SER A 198 -8.91 -16.04 -5.36
N LEU A 199 -9.48 -16.03 -6.56
CA LEU A 199 -8.92 -16.70 -7.72
C LEU A 199 -8.16 -15.67 -8.56
N PHE A 200 -7.01 -16.09 -9.10
CA PHE A 200 -6.11 -15.25 -9.85
C PHE A 200 -5.92 -15.78 -11.27
N GLU A 201 -5.77 -14.85 -12.19
CA GLU A 201 -5.45 -15.01 -13.60
C GLU A 201 -4.29 -14.06 -13.97
N HIS A 202 -3.64 -14.27 -15.11
CA HIS A 202 -2.55 -13.43 -15.58
C HIS A 202 -1.41 -13.25 -14.54
N PHE A 203 -0.91 -14.38 -14.04
CA PHE A 203 0.26 -14.44 -13.16
C PHE A 203 1.55 -14.23 -13.96
N LYS A 204 2.37 -13.26 -13.53
CA LYS A 204 3.73 -13.00 -14.03
C LYS A 204 4.67 -13.01 -12.84
N THR A 205 5.76 -13.76 -12.91
CA THR A 205 6.83 -13.80 -11.89
C THR A 205 8.17 -13.68 -12.60
N THR A 206 9.16 -13.12 -11.92
CA THR A 206 10.55 -13.12 -12.42
C THR A 206 11.23 -14.46 -12.22
N ASP A 207 10.81 -15.22 -11.22
CA ASP A 207 11.32 -16.57 -10.94
C ASP A 207 10.17 -17.49 -10.48
N PRO A 208 9.73 -18.45 -11.32
CA PRO A 208 8.67 -19.40 -10.98
C PRO A 208 9.10 -20.52 -10.04
N PHE A 209 10.40 -20.72 -9.81
CA PHE A 209 10.90 -21.68 -8.83
C PHE A 209 10.79 -21.10 -7.41
N ILE A 210 10.94 -19.79 -7.26
CA ILE A 210 10.81 -19.12 -5.96
C ILE A 210 9.36 -18.80 -5.61
N ILE A 211 8.61 -18.15 -6.51
CA ILE A 211 7.17 -17.88 -6.29
C ILE A 211 6.37 -18.50 -7.43
N ASN A 212 5.43 -19.38 -7.06
CA ASN A 212 4.53 -20.00 -8.02
C ASN A 212 3.06 -19.83 -7.59
N LEU A 213 2.13 -19.88 -8.55
CA LEU A 213 0.70 -19.86 -8.31
C LEU A 213 0.09 -21.23 -8.61
N ASN A 214 -0.29 -21.94 -7.56
CA ASN A 214 -0.93 -23.25 -7.64
C ASN A 214 -2.46 -23.15 -7.59
N ASN A 215 -3.13 -23.89 -8.48
CA ASN A 215 -4.59 -23.98 -8.58
C ASN A 215 -5.27 -22.60 -8.66
N ASN A 216 -4.60 -21.61 -9.24
CA ASN A 216 -5.08 -20.22 -9.38
C ASN A 216 -5.46 -19.53 -8.07
N ARG A 217 -5.02 -20.02 -6.90
CA ARG A 217 -5.48 -19.48 -5.59
C ARG A 217 -4.45 -19.49 -4.48
N ARG A 218 -3.37 -20.25 -4.64
CA ARG A 218 -2.37 -20.50 -3.60
C ARG A 218 -1.00 -20.13 -4.14
N PHE A 219 -0.39 -19.11 -3.55
CA PHE A 219 1.00 -18.73 -3.87
C PHE A 219 1.93 -19.60 -3.05
N THR A 220 2.76 -20.42 -3.67
CA THR A 220 3.73 -21.30 -2.99
C THR A 220 5.13 -20.77 -3.13
N PHE A 221 5.96 -21.03 -2.11
CA PHE A 221 7.34 -20.57 -2.05
C PHE A 221 8.30 -21.75 -2.18
N GLY A 222 9.22 -21.72 -3.14
CA GLY A 222 10.24 -22.75 -3.29
C GLY A 222 11.34 -22.65 -2.23
N GLU A 223 11.61 -21.44 -1.76
CA GLU A 223 12.66 -21.15 -0.78
C GLU A 223 12.15 -20.29 0.38
N ALA A 224 12.83 -20.42 1.52
CA ALA A 224 12.57 -19.60 2.68
C ALA A 224 13.09 -18.16 2.47
N GLY A 225 12.33 -17.17 2.93
CA GLY A 225 12.67 -15.76 2.73
C GLY A 225 11.67 -14.83 3.38
N ILE A 226 11.68 -13.56 2.99
CA ILE A 226 10.72 -12.56 3.44
C ILE A 226 9.85 -12.14 2.26
N VAL A 227 8.53 -12.22 2.42
CA VAL A 227 7.56 -11.79 1.42
C VAL A 227 6.88 -10.52 1.87
N LYS A 228 6.93 -9.50 1.01
CA LYS A 228 6.06 -8.32 1.09
C LYS A 228 4.99 -8.43 0.02
N PHE A 229 3.74 -8.14 0.37
CA PHE A 229 2.61 -8.27 -0.54
C PHE A 229 1.66 -7.09 -0.45
N THR A 230 0.96 -6.81 -1.55
CA THR A 230 -0.23 -5.96 -1.59
C THR A 230 -1.34 -6.69 -2.33
N TYR A 231 -2.57 -6.51 -1.86
CA TYR A 231 -3.78 -6.98 -2.50
C TYR A 231 -4.76 -5.81 -2.59
N ASN A 232 -5.14 -5.42 -3.80
CA ASN A 232 -6.07 -4.32 -4.07
C ASN A 232 -7.25 -4.84 -4.88
N GLN A 233 -8.47 -4.66 -4.38
CA GLN A 233 -9.67 -5.20 -5.01
C GLN A 233 -10.83 -4.21 -4.98
N ALA A 234 -11.47 -3.99 -6.13
CA ALA A 234 -12.76 -3.32 -6.21
C ALA A 234 -13.89 -4.33 -6.04
N ILE A 235 -14.83 -4.02 -5.17
CA ILE A 235 -16.00 -4.84 -4.83
C ILE A 235 -17.24 -4.01 -5.10
N TYR A 236 -18.06 -4.43 -6.05
CA TYR A 236 -19.41 -3.92 -6.18
C TYR A 236 -20.31 -4.65 -5.21
N SER A 237 -21.09 -3.90 -4.44
CA SER A 237 -21.93 -4.48 -3.39
C SER A 237 -23.40 -4.11 -3.52
N ILE A 238 -24.30 -5.07 -3.26
CA ILE A 238 -25.74 -4.86 -3.21
C ILE A 238 -26.29 -5.50 -1.94
N GLY A 239 -27.07 -4.72 -1.18
CA GLY A 239 -27.69 -5.14 0.08
C GLY A 239 -27.31 -4.22 1.23
N GLU A 240 -28.24 -4.04 2.17
CA GLU A 240 -28.04 -3.19 3.35
C GLU A 240 -26.94 -3.75 4.28
N GLN A 241 -26.81 -5.07 4.34
CA GLN A 241 -25.80 -5.72 5.18
C GLN A 241 -24.37 -5.41 4.74
N CYS A 242 -24.16 -5.10 3.45
CA CYS A 242 -22.87 -4.64 2.95
C CYS A 242 -22.42 -3.33 3.61
N GLN A 243 -23.38 -2.46 3.97
CA GLN A 243 -23.10 -1.18 4.62
C GLN A 243 -22.94 -1.36 6.14
N LYS A 244 -23.79 -2.19 6.76
CA LYS A 244 -23.77 -2.40 8.22
C LYS A 244 -22.56 -3.21 8.69
N ASP A 245 -22.28 -4.31 8.00
CA ASP A 245 -21.28 -5.30 8.43
C ASP A 245 -19.99 -5.25 7.61
N GLY A 246 -19.99 -4.59 6.45
CA GLY A 246 -18.82 -4.42 5.59
C GLY A 246 -18.20 -5.73 5.07
N PHE A 247 -16.99 -5.62 4.54
CA PHE A 247 -16.20 -6.73 4.02
C PHE A 247 -14.88 -6.84 4.76
N SER A 248 -14.27 -8.02 4.71
CA SER A 248 -12.87 -8.14 5.14
C SER A 248 -12.02 -8.98 4.21
N VAL A 249 -10.79 -8.54 3.95
CA VAL A 249 -9.73 -9.36 3.33
C VAL A 249 -8.82 -9.92 4.43
N VAL A 250 -8.51 -11.21 4.33
CA VAL A 250 -7.75 -11.98 5.31
C VAL A 250 -6.64 -12.75 4.60
N PRO A 251 -5.40 -12.23 4.55
CA PRO A 251 -4.24 -13.00 4.14
C PRO A 251 -3.93 -14.08 5.19
N ARG A 252 -3.69 -15.29 4.69
CA ARG A 252 -3.40 -16.47 5.50
C ARG A 252 -2.15 -17.15 4.96
N TYR A 253 -1.29 -17.57 5.87
CA TYR A 253 -0.10 -18.35 5.56
C TYR A 253 -0.31 -19.80 5.99
N LEU A 254 0.05 -20.73 5.12
CA LEU A 254 -0.13 -22.17 5.27
C LEU A 254 1.26 -22.80 5.29
N VAL A 255 1.59 -23.48 6.37
CA VAL A 255 2.87 -24.19 6.53
C VAL A 255 2.65 -25.42 7.40
N ASN A 256 3.13 -26.59 6.96
CA ASN A 256 3.05 -27.86 7.71
C ASN A 256 1.64 -28.12 8.29
N ASP A 257 0.61 -28.08 7.43
CA ASP A 257 -0.82 -28.20 7.77
C ASP A 257 -1.37 -27.20 8.79
N THR A 258 -0.56 -26.23 9.19
CA THR A 258 -0.94 -25.15 10.09
C THR A 258 -1.32 -23.91 9.29
N GLU A 259 -2.45 -23.31 9.64
CA GLU A 259 -2.93 -22.07 9.05
C GLU A 259 -2.76 -20.91 10.03
N VAL A 260 -1.95 -19.93 9.62
CA VAL A 260 -1.70 -18.70 10.38
C VAL A 260 -2.47 -17.56 9.74
N LEU A 261 -3.39 -16.96 10.50
CA LEU A 261 -4.03 -15.71 10.14
C LEU A 261 -3.03 -14.57 10.35
N LEU A 262 -2.71 -13.83 9.30
CA LEU A 262 -1.72 -12.75 9.40
C LEU A 262 -2.37 -11.46 9.93
N SER A 263 -3.45 -11.04 9.28
CA SER A 263 -4.22 -9.84 9.63
C SER A 263 -5.60 -9.83 8.95
N ARG A 264 -6.41 -8.81 9.26
CA ARG A 264 -7.73 -8.56 8.67
C ARG A 264 -7.88 -7.07 8.33
N ARG A 265 -8.08 -6.79 7.05
CA ARG A 265 -8.52 -5.47 6.60
C ARG A 265 -10.04 -5.43 6.55
N TYR A 266 -10.65 -4.40 7.11
CA TYR A 266 -12.09 -4.14 7.04
C TYR A 266 -12.41 -3.00 6.08
N LYS A 267 -13.48 -3.07 5.28
CA LYS A 267 -13.97 -1.91 4.52
C LYS A 267 -15.49 -1.94 4.48
N THR A 268 -16.13 -0.81 4.75
CA THR A 268 -17.59 -0.69 4.61
C THR A 268 -17.98 -0.60 3.14
N GLY A 269 -19.00 -1.35 2.73
CA GLY A 269 -19.53 -1.31 1.38
C GLY A 269 -20.50 -0.16 1.16
N ILE A 270 -20.64 0.28 -0.09
CA ILE A 270 -21.69 1.20 -0.51
C ILE A 270 -22.59 0.50 -1.52
N THR A 271 -23.89 0.51 -1.27
CA THR A 271 -24.86 -0.20 -2.12
C THR A 271 -24.87 0.39 -3.53
N ARG A 272 -24.77 -0.50 -4.52
CA ARG A 272 -24.70 -0.19 -5.96
C ARG A 272 -23.51 0.68 -6.35
N ARG A 273 -22.39 0.56 -5.63
CA ARG A 273 -21.12 1.24 -5.96
C ARG A 273 -19.92 0.31 -5.79
N ASP A 274 -18.82 0.70 -6.43
CA ASP A 274 -17.54 0.02 -6.38
C ASP A 274 -16.71 0.54 -5.22
N THR A 275 -16.42 -0.33 -4.26
CA THR A 275 -15.58 -0.01 -3.11
C THR A 275 -14.25 -0.72 -3.20
N THR A 276 -13.14 0.01 -2.99
CA THR A 276 -11.81 -0.62 -2.94
C THR A 276 -11.48 -1.09 -1.54
N ILE A 277 -11.10 -2.36 -1.41
CA ILE A 277 -10.43 -2.90 -0.24
C ILE A 277 -8.97 -3.23 -0.58
N SER A 278 -8.06 -2.73 0.27
CA SER A 278 -6.62 -2.87 0.08
C SER A 278 -5.95 -3.35 1.37
N ILE A 279 -5.17 -4.41 1.27
CA ILE A 279 -4.32 -4.90 2.37
C ILE A 279 -2.88 -5.04 1.89
N SER A 280 -1.94 -4.66 2.75
CA SER A 280 -0.51 -4.80 2.53
C SER A 280 0.12 -5.38 3.78
N GLY A 281 1.16 -6.18 3.61
CA GLY A 281 1.83 -6.84 4.73
C GLY A 281 3.19 -7.40 4.37
N VAL A 282 3.88 -7.87 5.41
CA VAL A 282 5.22 -8.48 5.32
C VAL A 282 5.22 -9.72 6.21
N TRP A 283 5.72 -10.83 5.70
CA TRP A 283 5.75 -12.08 6.43
C TRP A 283 6.97 -12.95 6.06
N PRO A 284 7.65 -13.57 7.04
CA PRO A 284 8.64 -14.59 6.74
C PRO A 284 7.96 -15.86 6.22
N VAL A 285 8.50 -16.46 5.17
CA VAL A 285 7.99 -17.69 4.57
C VAL A 285 9.06 -18.77 4.62
N GLU A 286 8.63 -20.00 4.77
CA GLU A 286 9.40 -21.22 4.65
C GLU A 286 9.24 -21.85 3.26
N ALA A 287 10.22 -22.65 2.85
CA ALA A 287 10.14 -23.47 1.65
C ALA A 287 8.93 -24.41 1.73
N ASN A 288 8.22 -24.58 0.62
CA ASN A 288 6.94 -25.29 0.48
C ASN A 288 5.76 -24.66 1.25
N GLY A 289 5.97 -23.55 1.95
CA GLY A 289 4.89 -22.76 2.52
C GLY A 289 4.04 -22.10 1.44
N ALA A 290 2.85 -21.65 1.82
CA ALA A 290 1.92 -21.03 0.88
C ALA A 290 1.10 -19.89 1.46
N MET A 291 0.73 -18.93 0.63
CA MET A 291 -0.15 -17.81 1.00
C MET A 291 -1.46 -17.86 0.21
N VAL A 292 -2.57 -17.59 0.89
CA VAL A 292 -3.90 -17.45 0.30
C VAL A 292 -4.59 -16.18 0.79
N PHE A 293 -5.43 -15.60 -0.06
CA PHE A 293 -6.17 -14.36 0.24
C PHE A 293 -7.64 -14.68 0.26
N GLN A 294 -8.25 -14.54 1.43
CA GLN A 294 -9.65 -14.84 1.63
C GLN A 294 -10.43 -13.55 1.82
N ILE A 295 -11.62 -13.47 1.23
CA ILE A 295 -12.55 -12.37 1.47
C ILE A 295 -13.79 -12.92 2.16
N ASN A 296 -14.27 -12.15 3.14
CA ASN A 296 -15.53 -12.41 3.82
C ASN A 296 -16.51 -11.31 3.46
N SER A 297 -17.68 -11.68 2.97
CA SER A 297 -18.86 -10.82 2.96
C SER A 297 -19.91 -11.32 3.97
N PRO A 298 -20.80 -10.43 4.44
CA PRO A 298 -21.94 -10.79 5.27
C PRO A 298 -22.94 -11.65 4.49
N GLN A 299 -23.77 -12.41 5.22
CA GLN A 299 -24.95 -13.03 4.63
C GLN A 299 -25.90 -11.95 4.11
N ASN A 300 -26.57 -12.19 2.98
CA ASN A 300 -27.45 -11.23 2.30
C ASN A 300 -26.76 -9.96 1.76
N CYS A 301 -25.42 -9.99 1.62
CA CYS A 301 -24.69 -9.02 0.84
C CYS A 301 -24.21 -9.67 -0.47
N GLN A 302 -24.77 -9.26 -1.60
CA GLN A 302 -24.33 -9.73 -2.91
C GLN A 302 -23.12 -8.92 -3.34
N THR A 303 -22.02 -9.61 -3.67
CA THR A 303 -20.79 -8.96 -4.11
C THR A 303 -20.38 -9.42 -5.50
N ARG A 304 -19.98 -8.47 -6.35
CA ARG A 304 -19.37 -8.73 -7.64
C ARG A 304 -17.96 -8.16 -7.65
N PHE A 305 -17.01 -9.03 -7.96
CA PHE A 305 -15.60 -8.68 -8.06
C PHE A 305 -15.30 -8.30 -9.48
N TYR A 306 -14.66 -7.15 -9.67
CA TYR A 306 -14.10 -6.78 -10.96
C TYR A 306 -12.71 -7.38 -11.12
N GLY A 307 -12.58 -8.26 -12.12
CA GLY A 307 -11.34 -8.50 -12.86
C GLY A 307 -11.46 -7.80 -14.21
N ASP A 308 -11.85 -6.52 -14.20
CA ASP A 308 -12.18 -5.75 -15.40
C ASP A 308 -10.95 -5.36 -16.25
N ARG A 309 -9.83 -6.05 -16.03
CA ARG A 309 -8.53 -5.74 -16.61
C ARG A 309 -8.12 -4.29 -16.33
N SER A 310 -8.56 -3.68 -15.23
CA SER A 310 -8.00 -2.42 -14.76
C SER A 310 -6.80 -2.68 -13.84
N ALA A 311 -6.19 -1.61 -13.34
CA ALA A 311 -5.13 -1.67 -12.33
C ALA A 311 -5.66 -2.07 -10.94
N VAL A 312 -6.98 -2.22 -10.78
CA VAL A 312 -7.64 -2.68 -9.57
C VAL A 312 -7.96 -4.17 -9.72
N GLY A 313 -7.95 -4.93 -8.63
CA GLY A 313 -8.00 -6.40 -8.70
C GLY A 313 -6.62 -6.98 -8.99
N VAL A 314 -5.59 -6.46 -8.30
CA VAL A 314 -4.20 -6.83 -8.51
C VAL A 314 -3.58 -7.20 -7.16
N LEU A 315 -2.84 -8.30 -7.18
CA LEU A 315 -1.94 -8.71 -6.12
C LEU A 315 -0.50 -8.58 -6.61
N ASN A 316 0.33 -7.92 -5.83
CA ASN A 316 1.77 -7.84 -6.07
C ASN A 316 2.49 -8.50 -4.89
N MET A 317 3.56 -9.24 -5.16
CA MET A 317 4.47 -9.72 -4.13
C MET A 317 5.92 -9.46 -4.52
N LEU A 318 6.73 -9.25 -3.49
CA LEU A 318 8.16 -9.19 -3.52
C LEU A 318 8.69 -10.18 -2.50
N TRP A 319 9.43 -11.19 -2.96
CA TRP A 319 10.20 -12.10 -2.13
C TRP A 319 11.66 -11.64 -2.08
N LEU A 320 12.27 -11.75 -0.90
CA LEU A 320 13.66 -11.40 -0.65
C LEU A 320 14.35 -12.52 0.14
N PRO A 321 15.62 -12.82 -0.16
CA PRO A 321 16.42 -13.70 0.68
C PRO A 321 16.53 -13.18 2.11
N ALA A 322 16.43 -14.08 3.09
CA ALA A 322 16.50 -13.73 4.51
C ALA A 322 17.87 -13.18 4.95
N GLU A 323 18.93 -13.46 4.19
CA GLU A 323 20.27 -12.91 4.44
C GLU A 323 20.35 -11.39 4.27
N HIS A 324 19.47 -10.81 3.45
CA HIS A 324 19.48 -9.39 3.10
C HIS A 324 18.22 -8.65 3.54
N SER A 325 17.28 -9.35 4.18
CA SER A 325 16.00 -8.80 4.57
C SER A 325 15.55 -9.28 5.96
N ALA A 326 14.57 -8.57 6.53
CA ALA A 326 13.97 -8.93 7.80
C ALA A 326 12.49 -8.51 7.84
N ALA A 327 11.66 -9.28 8.55
CA ALA A 327 10.26 -8.98 8.78
C ALA A 327 9.98 -8.76 10.27
N PHE A 328 9.14 -7.76 10.54
CA PHE A 328 8.60 -7.47 11.85
C PHE A 328 7.08 -7.33 11.73
N ALA A 329 6.34 -7.86 12.70
CA ALA A 329 4.90 -7.68 12.84
C ALA A 329 4.52 -7.43 14.30
N ALA A 330 3.53 -6.56 14.51
CA ALA A 330 2.98 -6.27 15.82
C ALA A 330 1.51 -5.87 15.75
N THR A 331 0.77 -6.09 16.83
CA THR A 331 -0.66 -5.71 16.93
C THR A 331 -0.87 -4.66 18.00
N LEU A 332 -1.89 -3.81 17.83
CA LEU A 332 -2.21 -2.73 18.78
C LEU A 332 -2.58 -3.30 20.17
N SER A 333 -1.99 -2.74 21.24
CA SER A 333 -2.11 -3.29 22.61
C SER A 333 -2.95 -2.44 23.59
N LYS A 334 -3.01 -1.11 23.44
CA LYS A 334 -3.72 -0.20 24.37
C LYS A 334 -4.77 0.70 23.70
N THR A 335 -5.92 0.14 23.34
CA THR A 335 -6.98 0.84 22.59
C THR A 335 -7.72 1.92 23.35
N ARG A 336 -7.99 1.73 24.66
CA ARG A 336 -8.73 2.70 25.47
C ARG A 336 -8.06 4.08 25.50
N SER A 337 -6.73 4.12 25.34
CA SER A 337 -5.96 5.36 25.32
C SER A 337 -6.24 6.24 24.09
N LEU A 338 -6.77 5.65 23.01
CA LEU A 338 -7.09 6.35 21.77
C LEU A 338 -8.44 7.07 21.82
N TYR A 339 -9.32 6.73 22.78
CA TYR A 339 -10.67 7.29 22.84
C TYR A 339 -10.65 8.77 23.24
N GLY A 340 -11.40 9.60 22.51
CA GLY A 340 -11.53 11.03 22.84
C GLY A 340 -10.30 11.89 22.54
N ALA A 341 -9.20 11.30 22.05
CA ALA A 341 -7.94 12.02 21.94
C ALA A 341 -7.79 12.80 20.63
N GLN A 342 -7.10 13.95 20.71
CA GLN A 342 -6.74 14.75 19.54
C GLN A 342 -5.52 14.19 18.80
N ALA A 343 -4.53 13.64 19.51
CA ALA A 343 -3.36 12.94 18.96
C ALA A 343 -2.83 11.93 20.00
N ARG A 344 -2.51 10.70 19.58
CA ARG A 344 -1.97 9.63 20.45
C ARG A 344 -0.99 8.74 19.72
N VAL A 345 0.14 8.50 20.35
CA VAL A 345 1.07 7.45 19.96
C VAL A 345 0.39 6.08 20.14
N LEU A 346 0.54 5.23 19.13
CA LEU A 346 0.04 3.87 19.13
C LEU A 346 1.04 2.96 19.82
N GLU A 347 0.53 2.13 20.74
CA GLU A 347 1.34 1.12 21.43
C GLU A 347 1.08 -0.27 20.86
N PHE A 348 2.15 -1.02 20.64
CA PHE A 348 2.08 -2.31 19.96
C PHE A 348 2.63 -3.45 20.83
N LYS A 349 2.14 -4.66 20.56
CA LYS A 349 2.67 -5.92 21.06
C LYS A 349 3.28 -6.69 19.89
N GLU A 350 4.56 -6.99 19.98
CA GLU A 350 5.28 -7.80 18.99
C GLU A 350 4.60 -9.17 18.81
N THR A 351 4.34 -9.54 17.56
CA THR A 351 3.76 -10.84 17.19
C THR A 351 4.70 -11.66 16.31
N GLN A 352 5.58 -11.01 15.54
CA GLN A 352 6.60 -11.67 14.74
C GLN A 352 7.85 -10.79 14.62
N ASN A 353 9.03 -11.40 14.72
CA ASN A 353 10.31 -10.72 14.52
C ASN A 353 11.34 -11.73 13.99
N SER A 354 11.59 -11.68 12.67
CA SER A 354 12.48 -12.63 12.02
C SER A 354 13.96 -12.40 12.36
N ARG A 355 14.31 -11.19 12.85
CA ARG A 355 15.69 -10.77 13.15
C ARG A 355 15.76 -9.79 14.32
N LYS A 356 15.99 -10.34 15.52
CA LYS A 356 16.19 -9.57 16.77
C LYS A 356 17.44 -8.68 16.76
N ASP A 357 18.39 -8.96 15.86
CA ASP A 357 19.56 -8.13 15.63
C ASP A 357 19.28 -6.92 14.72
N VAL A 358 18.06 -6.81 14.17
CA VAL A 358 17.59 -5.67 13.34
C VAL A 358 16.53 -4.86 14.08
N PHE A 359 15.51 -5.51 14.66
CA PHE A 359 14.39 -4.82 15.31
C PHE A 359 14.34 -5.07 16.81
N ARG A 360 13.96 -4.03 17.56
CA ARG A 360 13.61 -4.13 18.97
C ARG A 360 12.36 -3.29 19.27
N MET A 361 11.29 -3.93 19.76
CA MET A 361 10.14 -3.23 20.31
C MET A 361 10.50 -2.62 21.68
N MET A 362 10.25 -1.33 21.83
CA MET A 362 10.49 -0.58 23.06
C MET A 362 9.20 -0.52 23.90
N SER A 363 9.34 -0.35 25.21
CA SER A 363 8.20 -0.31 26.15
C SER A 363 7.25 0.87 25.94
N ASN A 364 7.72 1.94 25.28
CA ASN A 364 6.94 3.13 24.91
C ASN A 364 6.17 2.97 23.57
N GLY A 365 6.17 1.77 22.97
CA GLY A 365 5.50 1.50 21.69
C GLY A 365 6.33 1.83 20.45
N PHE A 366 7.58 2.28 20.62
CA PHE A 366 8.46 2.63 19.52
C PHE A 366 9.19 1.38 19.04
N ILE A 367 9.55 1.34 17.77
CA ILE A 367 10.37 0.29 17.19
C ILE A 367 11.75 0.86 16.93
N LYS A 368 12.74 0.31 17.62
CA LYS A 368 14.14 0.69 17.46
C LYS A 368 14.81 -0.18 16.40
N PHE A 369 15.54 0.45 15.49
CA PHE A 369 16.36 -0.20 14.48
C PHE A 369 17.78 -0.33 15.00
N MET A 370 18.27 -1.56 15.13
CA MET A 370 19.63 -1.84 15.61
C MET A 370 20.66 -1.78 14.47
N LYS A 371 20.20 -1.78 13.22
CA LYS A 371 21.04 -1.70 12.02
C LYS A 371 20.50 -0.67 11.04
N PRO A 372 21.38 0.03 10.29
CA PRO A 372 20.93 0.92 9.24
C PRO A 372 20.33 0.11 8.08
N GLY A 373 19.44 0.73 7.30
CA GLY A 373 18.91 0.11 6.09
C GLY A 373 17.78 0.89 5.46
N ARG A 374 17.00 0.19 4.64
CA ARG A 374 15.76 0.71 4.05
C ARG A 374 14.60 -0.10 4.59
N ILE A 375 13.57 0.58 5.02
CA ILE A 375 12.38 -0.07 5.56
C ILE A 375 11.18 0.21 4.70
N ASN A 376 10.20 -0.67 4.78
CA ASN A 376 8.85 -0.42 4.34
C ASN A 376 7.88 -0.69 5.50
N ILE A 377 7.13 0.33 5.89
CA ILE A 377 6.19 0.30 7.00
C ILE A 377 4.77 0.19 6.45
N ASN A 378 3.98 -0.71 7.01
CA ASN A 378 2.60 -0.95 6.61
C ASN A 378 1.75 -1.01 7.87
N TYR A 379 0.69 -0.24 7.95
CA TYR A 379 -0.25 -0.32 9.05
C TYR A 379 -1.67 -0.28 8.54
N HIS A 380 -2.57 -1.04 9.17
CA HIS A 380 -4.00 -0.89 8.94
C HIS A 380 -4.76 -0.95 10.26
N GLN A 381 -5.89 -0.26 10.31
CA GLN A 381 -6.71 -0.10 11.49
C GLN A 381 -8.19 -0.11 11.10
N LYS A 382 -9.02 -0.84 11.84
CA LYS A 382 -10.49 -0.71 11.83
C LYS A 382 -10.95 0.18 12.98
N MET A 383 -11.72 1.23 12.72
CA MET A 383 -12.13 2.21 13.73
C MET A 383 -13.51 2.84 13.47
N ILE A 384 -14.07 3.44 14.52
CA ILE A 384 -15.23 4.34 14.48
C ILE A 384 -14.76 5.69 15.00
N HIS A 385 -15.04 6.77 14.26
CA HIS A 385 -14.76 8.11 14.74
C HIS A 385 -15.79 9.14 14.24
N SER A 386 -15.84 10.27 14.94
CA SER A 386 -16.62 11.44 14.55
C SER A 386 -15.75 12.61 14.08
N CYS A 387 -14.45 12.39 13.88
CA CYS A 387 -13.53 13.38 13.29
C CYS A 387 -13.99 13.77 11.88
N ASP A 388 -13.71 15.01 11.47
CA ASP A 388 -13.75 15.38 10.04
C ASP A 388 -12.93 14.39 9.20
N TYR A 389 -11.74 14.08 9.72
CA TYR A 389 -10.93 12.93 9.32
C TYR A 389 -10.04 12.50 10.49
N ALA A 390 -9.79 11.20 10.59
CA ALA A 390 -8.72 10.66 11.42
C ALA A 390 -7.43 10.59 10.58
N GLN A 391 -6.31 10.97 11.16
CA GLN A 391 -5.02 10.99 10.51
C GLN A 391 -4.08 10.01 11.19
N LEU A 392 -3.49 9.14 10.39
CA LEU A 392 -2.47 8.18 10.79
C LEU A 392 -1.13 8.65 10.25
N THR A 393 -0.13 8.80 11.12
CA THR A 393 1.21 9.24 10.72
C THR A 393 2.27 8.33 11.34
N ALA A 394 3.20 7.85 10.53
CA ALA A 394 4.44 7.24 11.02
C ALA A 394 5.50 8.34 11.16
N TYR A 395 6.15 8.39 12.31
CA TYR A 395 7.23 9.31 12.63
C TYR A 395 8.55 8.56 12.72
N TYR A 396 9.60 9.17 12.19
CA TYR A 396 10.99 8.77 12.36
C TYR A 396 11.67 9.65 13.41
N VAL A 397 12.40 9.02 14.31
CA VAL A 397 13.27 9.67 15.29
C VAL A 397 14.68 9.17 15.01
N GLY A 398 15.55 10.06 14.55
CA GLY A 398 16.95 9.73 14.31
C GLY A 398 17.74 9.62 15.62
N SER A 399 19.02 9.95 15.54
CA SER A 399 19.93 9.95 16.70
C SER A 399 19.48 10.96 17.79
N VAL A 400 19.99 10.73 19.02
CA VAL A 400 19.55 11.40 20.25
C VAL A 400 19.50 12.93 20.09
N GLY A 401 18.33 13.53 20.35
CA GLY A 401 18.11 14.99 20.30
C GLY A 401 17.44 15.50 19.02
N GLN A 402 17.22 14.65 18.01
CA GLN A 402 16.48 15.03 16.82
C GLN A 402 14.97 15.03 17.05
N THR A 403 14.27 16.05 16.53
CA THR A 403 12.81 16.14 16.55
C THR A 403 12.20 15.06 15.64
N PRO A 404 11.13 14.37 16.07
CA PRO A 404 10.43 13.40 15.22
C PRO A 404 9.98 14.02 13.89
N ALA A 405 10.25 13.34 12.78
CA ALA A 405 9.86 13.76 11.44
C ALA A 405 8.80 12.82 10.86
N PRO A 406 7.70 13.32 10.27
CA PRO A 406 6.70 12.48 9.62
C PRO A 406 7.28 11.85 8.34
N ILE A 407 7.12 10.54 8.19
CA ILE A 407 7.69 9.79 7.07
C ILE A 407 6.63 9.15 6.16
N VAL A 408 5.48 8.78 6.70
CA VAL A 408 4.36 8.25 5.95
C VAL A 408 3.07 8.72 6.64
N GLN A 409 2.04 9.02 5.85
CA GLN A 409 0.77 9.49 6.37
C GLN A 409 -0.39 8.94 5.54
N GLN A 410 -1.53 8.74 6.20
CA GLN A 410 -2.82 8.49 5.57
C GLN A 410 -3.95 9.12 6.40
N VAL A 411 -5.09 9.39 5.76
CA VAL A 411 -6.31 9.80 6.47
C VAL A 411 -7.47 8.83 6.23
N LEU A 412 -8.37 8.78 7.21
CA LEU A 412 -9.69 8.19 7.11
C LEU A 412 -10.72 9.31 7.20
N GLY A 413 -11.60 9.42 6.21
CA GLY A 413 -12.73 10.32 6.28
C GLY A 413 -13.68 9.97 7.43
N ARG A 414 -14.55 10.91 7.77
CA ARG A 414 -15.63 10.69 8.74
C ARG A 414 -16.35 9.35 8.51
N THR A 415 -16.56 8.59 9.58
CA THR A 415 -17.21 7.26 9.50
C THR A 415 -18.67 7.26 9.96
N ASP A 416 -19.21 8.41 10.37
CA ASP A 416 -20.61 8.59 10.79
C ASP A 416 -21.12 7.54 11.79
N ALA A 417 -20.28 7.27 12.80
CA ALA A 417 -20.52 6.27 13.85
C ALA A 417 -20.61 4.80 13.35
N SER A 418 -20.25 4.54 12.11
CA SER A 418 -20.04 3.20 11.57
C SER A 418 -18.57 2.80 11.58
N TRP A 419 -18.29 1.50 11.50
CA TRP A 419 -16.92 1.03 11.33
C TRP A 419 -16.43 1.39 9.93
N ASP A 420 -15.19 1.83 9.80
CA ASP A 420 -14.44 1.74 8.55
C ASP A 420 -12.97 1.42 8.88
N GLY A 421 -12.11 1.33 7.87
CA GLY A 421 -10.69 1.15 8.11
C GLY A 421 -9.79 2.01 7.25
N VAL A 422 -8.62 2.30 7.81
CA VAL A 422 -7.51 3.01 7.18
C VAL A 422 -6.33 2.07 7.01
N SER A 423 -5.54 2.30 5.97
CA SER A 423 -4.30 1.58 5.70
C SER A 423 -3.26 2.54 5.17
N MET A 424 -2.00 2.36 5.56
CA MET A 424 -0.88 3.18 5.15
C MET A 424 0.28 2.26 4.80
N SER A 425 1.04 2.60 3.74
CA SER A 425 2.24 1.87 3.33
C SER A 425 3.29 2.84 2.83
N GLY A 426 4.56 2.68 3.17
CA GLY A 426 5.60 3.55 2.63
C GLY A 426 7.00 3.16 3.04
N SER A 427 7.97 3.55 2.22
CA SER A 427 9.39 3.25 2.42
C SER A 427 10.17 4.44 2.98
N TYR A 428 11.13 4.17 3.87
CA TYR A 428 12.00 5.17 4.47
C TYR A 428 13.41 4.61 4.76
N ALA A 429 14.40 5.50 4.86
CA ALA A 429 15.77 5.14 5.22
C ALA A 429 15.95 5.24 6.73
N VAL A 430 16.52 4.21 7.36
CA VAL A 430 16.76 4.20 8.81
C VAL A 430 18.24 4.07 9.11
N GLU A 431 18.65 4.69 10.21
CA GLU A 431 19.99 4.60 10.77
C GLU A 431 20.04 3.60 11.93
N ALA A 432 21.23 3.16 12.31
CA ALA A 432 21.40 2.43 13.55
C ALA A 432 20.94 3.28 14.74
N ASP A 433 20.30 2.64 15.71
CA ASP A 433 19.73 3.22 16.92
C ASP A 433 18.56 4.20 16.72
N SER A 434 18.16 4.46 15.48
CA SER A 434 16.96 5.23 15.15
C SER A 434 15.67 4.50 15.57
N GLN A 435 14.56 5.23 15.64
CA GLN A 435 13.28 4.72 16.08
C GLN A 435 12.16 5.16 15.14
N VAL A 436 11.11 4.34 15.04
CA VAL A 436 9.86 4.71 14.41
C VAL A 436 8.72 4.46 15.39
N TYR A 437 7.74 5.37 15.38
CA TYR A 437 6.46 5.17 16.07
C TYR A 437 5.31 5.65 15.19
N LEU A 438 4.11 5.19 15.50
CA LEU A 438 2.89 5.61 14.82
C LEU A 438 2.06 6.48 15.75
N GLU A 439 1.42 7.48 15.19
CA GLU A 439 0.47 8.34 15.88
C GLU A 439 -0.86 8.34 15.12
N MET A 440 -1.96 8.34 15.88
CA MET A 440 -3.29 8.60 15.36
C MET A 440 -3.79 9.93 15.93
N SER A 441 -4.24 10.83 15.06
CA SER A 441 -4.84 12.11 15.41
C SER A 441 -6.23 12.26 14.81
N CYS A 442 -7.03 13.15 15.41
CA CYS A 442 -8.41 13.39 15.05
C CYS A 442 -8.61 14.87 14.77
N LYS A 443 -8.89 15.22 13.51
CA LYS A 443 -9.26 16.60 13.17
C LYS A 443 -10.71 16.84 13.58
N ARG A 444 -10.92 17.70 14.57
CA ARG A 444 -12.24 18.14 15.09
C ARG A 444 -13.22 16.99 15.29
N GLY A 445 -13.35 16.52 16.52
CA GLY A 445 -14.22 15.42 16.88
C GLY A 445 -13.53 14.50 17.87
N ARG A 446 -13.82 13.20 17.80
CA ARG A 446 -13.15 12.19 18.62
C ARG A 446 -13.05 10.85 17.90
N ILE A 447 -12.06 10.06 18.31
CA ILE A 447 -12.03 8.62 18.07
C ILE A 447 -12.98 7.97 19.08
N ASN A 448 -13.95 7.19 18.59
CA ASN A 448 -14.99 6.59 19.42
C ASN A 448 -14.65 5.15 19.80
N LYS A 449 -14.21 4.35 18.82
CA LYS A 449 -13.83 2.94 19.00
C LYS A 449 -12.73 2.56 18.03
N VAL A 450 -11.88 1.62 18.43
CA VAL A 450 -10.87 0.99 17.59
C VAL A 450 -10.98 -0.52 17.79
N ALA A 451 -10.76 -1.30 16.74
CA ALA A 451 -10.63 -2.75 16.84
C ALA A 451 -9.20 -3.12 17.28
N GLU A 452 -9.01 -4.34 17.76
CA GLU A 452 -7.74 -4.86 18.30
C GLU A 452 -7.20 -6.01 17.45
N GLN A 453 -6.00 -6.48 17.82
CA GLN A 453 -5.40 -7.71 17.32
C GLN A 453 -5.24 -7.69 15.79
N GLU A 454 -5.75 -8.69 15.09
CA GLU A 454 -5.60 -8.83 13.64
C GLU A 454 -6.25 -7.70 12.83
N TRP A 455 -7.10 -6.86 13.44
CA TRP A 455 -7.69 -5.69 12.79
C TRP A 455 -6.81 -4.44 12.85
N SER A 456 -5.66 -4.53 13.53
CA SER A 456 -4.77 -3.42 13.86
C SER A 456 -3.33 -3.88 13.88
N THR A 457 -2.81 -4.17 12.69
CA THR A 457 -1.50 -4.81 12.53
C THR A 457 -0.52 -3.90 11.81
N LEU A 458 0.66 -3.77 12.42
CA LEU A 458 1.85 -3.14 11.88
C LEU A 458 2.76 -4.20 11.28
N TYR A 459 3.23 -3.98 10.07
CA TYR A 459 4.28 -4.76 9.42
C TYR A 459 5.43 -3.86 9.01
N ILE A 460 6.65 -4.33 9.22
CA ILE A 460 7.86 -3.66 8.74
C ILE A 460 8.72 -4.68 8.00
N LEU A 461 9.04 -4.36 6.75
CA LEU A 461 10.15 -4.97 6.02
C LEU A 461 11.39 -4.11 6.27
N TRP A 462 12.52 -4.73 6.56
CA TRP A 462 13.84 -4.10 6.50
C TRP A 462 14.66 -4.77 5.42
N VAL A 463 15.43 -3.98 4.69
CA VAL A 463 16.32 -4.42 3.62
C VAL A 463 17.68 -3.77 3.81
N LYS A 464 18.72 -4.56 3.51
CA LYS A 464 20.11 -4.11 3.56
C LYS A 464 20.34 -2.94 2.59
N PRO A 465 20.99 -1.84 3.03
CA PRO A 465 21.27 -0.68 2.19
C PRO A 465 22.30 -0.99 1.09
#